data_AF-A0A7Y2C674-F1
#
_entry.id   AF-A0A7Y2C674-F1
#
_cell.length_a   1.000
_cell.length_b   1.000
_cell.length_c   1.000
_cell.angle_alpha   90.00
_cell.angle_beta   90.00
_cell.angle_gamma   90.00
#
_symmetry.space_group_name_H-M   'P 1'
#
loop_
_entity.id
_entity.type
_entity.pdbx_description
1 polymer ?
#
loop_
_entity_poly.entity_id
_entity_poly.type
_entity_poly.pdbx_seq_one_letter_code
_entity_poly.pdbx_strand_id
1 'polypeptide(L)'
;MNRTDGFSAIQGNFIVRNKVGIRLYRVEDLIVSQNVGTANGTFIKASDNSQYGFFNNNVTESTESQTGINTSSSEAVIVGNIIADNAGDGVVVDSASVVTLADNSITGNLAFGVSNNDPASVVFAQGNWWGDPSGPGGSGSGGGDEVSSNVDFANWSDQAPSLVLSVGRDTVYVSPGEQDTVLAFVQNWLAPSDVVSFTVTDTEGWLSNAGTSLENLDVDLGAARSVGVTVPGSAAPASSSVVSIEATSQSDPTAVRVDSFVVMAYMPTLTEIVITPDTLSIEIGDSRMFVATGR
;
A
#
# COMPACT_ATOMS: atom_id res chain seq x y z
N MET A 1 27.19 -10.99 -1.66
CA MET A 1 26.20 -11.85 -0.96
C MET A 1 24.86 -11.21 -1.23
N ASN A 2 24.15 -11.75 -2.23
CA ASN A 2 22.92 -11.18 -2.78
C ASN A 2 21.92 -11.00 -1.66
N ARG A 3 21.50 -9.76 -1.42
CA ARG A 3 20.25 -9.54 -0.71
C ARG A 3 19.18 -10.01 -1.69
N THR A 4 18.54 -11.13 -1.38
CA THR A 4 17.18 -11.34 -1.87
C THR A 4 16.36 -10.35 -1.09
N ASP A 5 16.15 -9.17 -1.66
CA ASP A 5 15.35 -8.08 -1.09
C ASP A 5 13.90 -8.54 -0.94
N GLY A 6 13.65 -9.29 0.13
CA GLY A 6 12.31 -9.58 0.60
C GLY A 6 11.81 -8.34 1.30
N PHE A 7 10.80 -7.68 0.73
CA PHE A 7 9.96 -6.75 1.47
C PHE A 7 9.55 -7.36 2.80
N SER A 8 9.56 -6.58 3.88
CA SER A 8 8.79 -6.95 5.06
C SER A 8 7.32 -6.92 4.63
N ALA A 9 6.68 -8.08 4.58
CA ALA A 9 5.31 -8.19 4.11
C ALA A 9 4.45 -9.05 5.04
N ILE A 10 3.21 -8.62 5.25
CA ILE A 10 2.14 -9.45 5.79
C ILE A 10 1.16 -9.67 4.65
N GLN A 11 1.17 -10.88 4.08
CA GLN A 11 0.38 -11.15 2.88
C GLN A 11 -0.29 -12.52 2.86
N GLY A 12 -1.44 -12.61 2.20
CA GLY A 12 -2.13 -13.87 1.94
C GLY A 12 -2.77 -14.52 3.16
N ASN A 13 -3.13 -13.73 4.19
CA ASN A 13 -3.61 -14.28 5.46
C ASN A 13 -5.13 -14.16 5.62
N PHE A 14 -5.75 -15.17 6.23
CA PHE A 14 -7.12 -15.11 6.76
C PHE A 14 -7.07 -14.91 8.27
N ILE A 15 -7.45 -13.72 8.72
CA ILE A 15 -7.32 -13.29 10.12
C ILE A 15 -8.72 -12.99 10.64
N VAL A 16 -9.23 -13.86 11.51
CA VAL A 16 -10.66 -13.90 11.83
C VAL A 16 -10.89 -13.93 13.33
N ARG A 17 -11.85 -13.14 13.83
CA ARG A 17 -12.32 -13.17 15.24
C ARG A 17 -11.25 -12.90 16.29
N ASN A 18 -10.31 -12.00 15.99
CA ASN A 18 -9.34 -11.49 16.96
C ASN A 18 -9.79 -10.15 17.52
N LYS A 19 -9.36 -9.80 18.74
CA LYS A 19 -9.58 -8.44 19.26
C LYS A 19 -8.91 -7.38 18.36
N VAL A 20 -7.67 -7.65 17.97
CA VAL A 20 -6.95 -6.88 16.96
C VAL A 20 -6.35 -7.88 15.97
N GLY A 21 -6.60 -7.72 14.68
CA GLY A 21 -6.09 -8.62 13.64
C GLY A 21 -4.58 -8.50 13.47
N ILE A 22 -4.12 -7.31 13.12
CA ILE A 22 -2.71 -6.96 12.93
C ILE A 22 -2.43 -5.68 13.72
N ARG A 23 -1.39 -5.71 14.55
CA ARG A 23 -0.89 -4.55 15.27
C ARG A 23 0.46 -4.12 14.70
N LEU A 24 0.55 -2.88 14.27
CA LEU A 24 1.78 -2.27 13.75
C LEU A 24 2.31 -1.27 14.76
N TYR A 25 3.61 -1.34 15.03
CA TYR A 25 4.27 -0.52 16.04
C TYR A 25 5.72 -0.26 15.61
N ARG A 26 6.05 1.00 15.27
CA ARG A 26 7.37 1.42 14.79
C ARG A 26 7.88 0.55 13.63
N VAL A 27 7.01 0.31 12.66
CA VAL A 27 7.37 -0.40 11.43
C VAL A 27 7.73 0.62 10.36
N GLU A 28 8.70 0.30 9.52
CA GLU A 28 9.12 1.12 8.37
C GLU A 28 8.95 0.28 7.10
N ASP A 29 8.37 0.89 6.07
CA ASP A 29 8.19 0.30 4.74
C ASP A 29 7.52 -1.09 4.70
N LEU A 30 6.54 -1.33 5.59
CA LEU A 30 5.80 -2.59 5.60
C LEU A 30 4.73 -2.63 4.51
N ILE A 31 4.68 -3.72 3.74
CA ILE A 31 3.56 -3.99 2.83
C ILE A 31 2.59 -4.96 3.51
N VAL A 32 1.34 -4.55 3.68
CA VAL A 32 0.25 -5.42 4.13
C VAL A 32 -0.70 -5.60 2.96
N SER A 33 -0.72 -6.78 2.35
CA SER A 33 -1.49 -6.97 1.12
C SER A 33 -2.19 -8.30 1.03
N GLN A 34 -3.31 -8.37 0.31
CA GLN A 34 -4.02 -9.62 0.07
C GLN A 34 -4.32 -10.37 1.37
N ASN A 35 -4.81 -9.68 2.39
CA ASN A 35 -5.28 -10.32 3.62
C ASN A 35 -6.79 -10.16 3.74
N VAL A 36 -7.43 -11.19 4.30
CA VAL A 36 -8.85 -11.21 4.63
C VAL A 36 -8.98 -11.08 6.14
N GLY A 37 -9.34 -9.89 6.59
CA GLY A 37 -9.65 -9.56 7.96
C GLY A 37 -11.17 -9.52 8.18
N THR A 38 -11.76 -10.56 8.75
CA THR A 38 -13.21 -10.59 9.01
C THR A 38 -13.55 -10.82 10.47
N ALA A 39 -14.59 -10.14 10.98
CA ALA A 39 -15.09 -10.30 12.35
C ALA A 39 -14.05 -10.04 13.45
N ASN A 40 -13.01 -9.25 13.19
CA ASN A 40 -12.05 -8.81 14.21
C ASN A 40 -12.62 -7.62 15.00
N GLY A 41 -12.13 -7.32 16.20
CA GLY A 41 -12.50 -6.07 16.89
C GLY A 41 -12.09 -4.85 16.06
N THR A 42 -10.79 -4.71 15.82
CA THR A 42 -10.20 -3.85 14.78
C THR A 42 -9.29 -4.72 13.91
N PHE A 43 -9.31 -4.59 12.59
CA PHE A 43 -8.41 -5.40 11.77
C PHE A 43 -6.97 -4.86 11.82
N ILE A 44 -6.73 -3.62 11.40
CA ILE A 44 -5.42 -2.97 11.49
C ILE A 44 -5.40 -1.96 12.63
N LYS A 45 -4.42 -2.07 13.53
CA LYS A 45 -4.12 -1.01 14.51
C LYS A 45 -2.66 -0.60 14.41
N ALA A 46 -2.41 0.57 13.80
CA ALA A 46 -1.07 1.12 13.60
C ALA A 46 -0.80 2.29 14.56
N SER A 47 0.37 2.29 15.19
CA SER A 47 0.80 3.35 16.10
C SER A 47 2.32 3.57 16.11
N ASP A 48 2.76 4.64 16.78
CA ASP A 48 4.17 5.00 17.02
C ASP A 48 5.01 5.04 15.73
N ASN A 49 4.76 6.03 14.86
CA ASN A 49 5.52 6.28 13.64
C ASN A 49 5.63 5.04 12.75
N SER A 50 4.53 4.32 12.57
CA SER A 50 4.48 3.20 11.62
C SER A 50 4.28 3.74 10.21
N GLN A 51 5.05 3.25 9.24
CA GLN A 51 4.90 3.52 7.81
C GLN A 51 4.56 2.22 7.10
N TYR A 52 3.39 2.19 6.44
CA TYR A 52 2.92 0.98 5.78
C TYR A 52 2.05 1.26 4.56
N GLY A 53 2.17 0.39 3.56
CA GLY A 53 1.23 0.30 2.45
C GLY A 53 0.23 -0.83 2.71
N PHE A 54 -1.04 -0.57 2.44
CA PHE A 54 -2.16 -1.49 2.65
C PHE A 54 -2.89 -1.71 1.32
N PHE A 55 -2.61 -2.84 0.65
CA PHE A 55 -3.00 -3.07 -0.74
C PHE A 55 -3.87 -4.32 -0.95
N ASN A 56 -4.98 -4.20 -1.66
CA ASN A 56 -5.83 -5.34 -2.03
C ASN A 56 -6.20 -6.26 -0.87
N ASN A 57 -6.48 -5.70 0.31
CA ASN A 57 -6.99 -6.44 1.45
C ASN A 57 -8.53 -6.38 1.48
N ASN A 58 -9.14 -7.34 2.17
CA ASN A 58 -10.56 -7.36 2.47
C ASN A 58 -10.76 -7.22 3.98
N VAL A 59 -11.38 -6.11 4.39
CA VAL A 59 -11.61 -5.75 5.80
C VAL A 59 -13.10 -5.64 6.05
N THR A 60 -13.67 -6.68 6.65
CA THR A 60 -15.12 -6.84 6.77
C THR A 60 -15.59 -7.17 8.17
N GLU A 61 -16.82 -6.78 8.50
CA GLU A 61 -17.53 -7.21 9.70
C GLU A 61 -16.78 -6.96 11.02
N SER A 62 -15.85 -6.00 11.06
CA SER A 62 -15.13 -5.73 12.31
C SER A 62 -16.10 -5.22 13.39
N THR A 63 -15.87 -5.53 14.66
CA THR A 63 -16.93 -5.50 15.69
C THR A 63 -16.79 -4.41 16.77
N GLU A 64 -15.67 -3.70 16.87
CA GLU A 64 -15.52 -2.59 17.84
C GLU A 64 -16.05 -1.25 17.26
N SER A 65 -15.74 -0.09 17.83
CA SER A 65 -16.18 1.22 17.28
C SER A 65 -15.13 1.88 16.39
N GLN A 66 -13.84 1.59 16.63
CA GLN A 66 -12.70 2.01 15.81
C GLN A 66 -12.33 0.85 14.87
N THR A 67 -13.28 0.46 14.04
CA THR A 67 -13.23 -0.77 13.27
C THR A 67 -12.46 -0.63 11.97
N GLY A 68 -12.24 -1.76 11.30
CA GLY A 68 -11.50 -1.83 10.07
C GLY A 68 -10.04 -1.47 10.28
N ILE A 69 -9.68 -0.22 10.02
CA ILE A 69 -8.30 0.29 10.05
C ILE A 69 -8.22 1.50 10.98
N ASN A 70 -7.42 1.41 12.04
CA ASN A 70 -7.07 2.55 12.91
C ASN A 70 -5.59 2.90 12.75
N THR A 71 -5.32 4.14 12.36
CA THR A 71 -3.98 4.70 12.18
C THR A 71 -3.77 5.88 13.12
N SER A 72 -2.76 5.80 13.98
CA SER A 72 -2.42 6.85 14.95
C SER A 72 -0.94 7.22 14.89
N SER A 73 -0.62 8.51 14.78
CA SER A 73 0.76 9.01 14.64
C SER A 73 1.60 8.19 13.66
N SER A 74 1.04 7.91 12.49
CA SER A 74 1.58 6.96 11.50
C SER A 74 1.29 7.43 10.07
N GLU A 75 1.96 6.82 9.11
CA GLU A 75 1.77 7.08 7.68
C GLU A 75 1.23 5.83 6.99
N ALA A 76 0.17 6.00 6.20
CA ALA A 76 -0.50 4.89 5.51
C ALA A 76 -0.89 5.25 4.09
N VAL A 77 -0.56 4.36 3.15
CA VAL A 77 -1.09 4.35 1.78
C VAL A 77 -2.06 3.17 1.67
N ILE A 78 -3.35 3.45 1.51
CA ILE A 78 -4.42 2.46 1.54
C ILE A 78 -5.05 2.40 0.16
N VAL A 79 -4.72 1.39 -0.65
CA VAL A 79 -5.14 1.34 -2.06
C VAL A 79 -5.77 0.00 -2.44
N GLY A 80 -6.85 0.05 -3.21
CA GLY A 80 -7.44 -1.15 -3.81
C GLY A 80 -8.10 -2.13 -2.83
N ASN A 81 -8.45 -1.69 -1.63
CA ASN A 81 -9.01 -2.55 -0.58
C ASN A 81 -10.55 -2.58 -0.62
N ILE A 82 -11.12 -3.66 -0.07
CA ILE A 82 -12.51 -3.66 0.40
C ILE A 82 -12.51 -3.33 1.89
N ILE A 83 -13.31 -2.34 2.27
CA ILE A 83 -13.50 -1.91 3.66
C ILE A 83 -15.01 -1.80 3.88
N ALA A 84 -15.64 -2.87 4.35
CA ALA A 84 -17.09 -2.97 4.30
C ALA A 84 -17.73 -3.57 5.55
N ASP A 85 -18.99 -3.20 5.79
CA ASP A 85 -19.84 -3.80 6.82
C ASP A 85 -19.22 -3.81 8.23
N ASN A 86 -18.33 -2.87 8.52
CA ASN A 86 -17.72 -2.75 9.83
C ASN A 86 -18.73 -2.08 10.80
N ALA A 87 -18.78 -2.56 12.04
CA ALA A 87 -19.76 -2.13 13.04
C ALA A 87 -19.53 -0.69 13.56
N GLY A 88 -18.39 -0.09 13.25
CA GLY A 88 -18.07 1.32 13.49
C GLY A 88 -17.54 1.97 12.22
N ASP A 89 -16.45 2.71 12.35
CA ASP A 89 -15.81 3.35 11.19
C ASP A 89 -15.11 2.31 10.30
N GLY A 90 -14.98 2.58 9.00
CA GLY A 90 -14.15 1.78 8.08
C GLY A 90 -12.66 2.09 8.27
N VAL A 91 -12.32 3.37 8.27
CA VAL A 91 -10.97 3.88 8.54
C VAL A 91 -11.03 5.02 9.55
N VAL A 92 -10.22 4.92 10.60
CA VAL A 92 -10.02 5.96 11.62
C VAL A 92 -8.60 6.50 11.52
N VAL A 93 -8.49 7.83 11.41
CA VAL A 93 -7.23 8.56 11.36
C VAL A 93 -7.11 9.44 12.60
N ASP A 94 -6.09 9.17 13.42
CA ASP A 94 -5.84 9.81 14.71
C ASP A 94 -4.43 10.45 14.77
N SER A 95 -4.28 11.45 15.64
CA SER A 95 -3.00 11.94 16.18
C SER A 95 -1.92 12.24 15.13
N ALA A 96 -2.19 13.21 14.24
CA ALA A 96 -1.26 13.69 13.20
C ALA A 96 -0.78 12.61 12.23
N SER A 97 -1.63 11.62 11.91
CA SER A 97 -1.34 10.63 10.88
C SER A 97 -1.45 11.23 9.48
N VAL A 98 -0.62 10.74 8.55
CA VAL A 98 -0.68 11.09 7.13
C VAL A 98 -1.25 9.90 6.38
N VAL A 99 -2.47 10.02 5.86
CA VAL A 99 -3.16 8.90 5.21
C VAL A 99 -3.65 9.29 3.84
N THR A 100 -3.33 8.47 2.85
CA THR A 100 -3.87 8.54 1.50
C THR A 100 -4.65 7.27 1.20
N LEU A 101 -5.86 7.43 0.66
CA LEU A 101 -6.75 6.36 0.23
C LEU A 101 -7.11 6.57 -1.24
N ALA A 102 -6.95 5.55 -2.06
CA ALA A 102 -7.39 5.56 -3.46
C ALA A 102 -7.91 4.19 -3.91
N ASP A 103 -8.84 4.18 -4.85
CA ASP A 103 -9.37 2.96 -5.48
C ASP A 103 -9.90 1.89 -4.49
N ASN A 104 -10.30 2.30 -3.28
CA ASN A 104 -10.93 1.40 -2.32
C ASN A 104 -12.45 1.35 -2.53
N SER A 105 -13.05 0.21 -2.18
CA SER A 105 -14.49 0.07 -1.99
C SER A 105 -14.81 0.22 -0.50
N ILE A 106 -15.38 1.35 -0.11
CA ILE A 106 -15.73 1.70 1.27
C ILE A 106 -17.25 1.75 1.37
N THR A 107 -17.87 0.72 1.95
CA THR A 107 -19.33 0.54 1.86
C THR A 107 -19.94 -0.14 3.08
N GLY A 108 -21.09 0.33 3.56
CA GLY A 108 -21.86 -0.33 4.61
C GLY A 108 -21.22 -0.23 6.00
N ASN A 109 -20.22 0.63 6.19
CA ASN A 109 -19.66 0.87 7.51
C ASN A 109 -20.69 1.65 8.34
N LEU A 110 -20.96 1.20 9.57
CA LEU A 110 -22.12 1.66 10.33
C LEU A 110 -21.98 3.11 10.85
N ALA A 111 -20.75 3.59 11.02
CA ALA A 111 -20.47 4.98 11.35
C ALA A 111 -19.93 5.72 10.12
N PHE A 112 -18.68 6.16 10.10
CA PHE A 112 -18.07 6.77 8.92
C PHE A 112 -17.36 5.72 8.07
N GLY A 113 -17.40 5.84 6.74
CA GLY A 113 -16.45 5.16 5.88
C GLY A 113 -15.01 5.59 6.21
N VAL A 114 -14.80 6.91 6.35
CA VAL A 114 -13.53 7.49 6.80
C VAL A 114 -13.77 8.58 7.83
N SER A 115 -13.19 8.40 9.02
CA SER A 115 -13.23 9.34 10.14
C SER A 115 -11.84 9.92 10.39
N ASN A 116 -11.72 11.23 10.27
CA ASN A 116 -10.55 12.01 10.64
C ASN A 116 -10.80 12.71 11.98
N ASN A 117 -10.15 12.22 13.03
CA ASN A 117 -10.23 12.77 14.38
C ASN A 117 -9.19 13.87 14.63
N ASP A 118 -8.32 14.17 13.66
CA ASP A 118 -7.36 15.26 13.75
C ASP A 118 -7.75 16.44 12.85
N PRO A 119 -8.37 17.49 13.41
CA PRO A 119 -8.85 18.62 12.63
C PRO A 119 -7.73 19.47 12.03
N ALA A 120 -6.46 19.26 12.39
CA ALA A 120 -5.32 19.99 11.83
C ALA A 120 -4.75 19.35 10.56
N SER A 121 -5.16 18.12 10.23
CA SER A 121 -4.69 17.36 9.08
C SER A 121 -5.81 17.11 8.08
N VAL A 122 -5.45 16.91 6.81
CA VAL A 122 -6.37 16.48 5.75
C VAL A 122 -6.06 15.03 5.42
N VAL A 123 -7.10 14.19 5.39
CA VAL A 123 -7.00 12.82 4.85
C VAL A 123 -7.31 12.87 3.36
N PHE A 124 -6.39 12.40 2.52
CA PHE A 124 -6.60 12.38 1.07
C PHE A 124 -7.32 11.09 0.69
N ALA A 125 -8.60 11.15 0.31
CA ALA A 125 -9.46 10.00 0.04
C ALA A 125 -10.12 10.08 -1.34
N GLN A 126 -9.36 10.50 -2.35
CA GLN A 126 -9.82 10.68 -3.73
C GLN A 126 -9.93 9.33 -4.47
N GLY A 127 -10.79 9.23 -5.48
CA GLY A 127 -10.90 8.01 -6.31
C GLY A 127 -11.57 6.80 -5.65
N ASN A 128 -12.00 6.90 -4.38
CA ASN A 128 -12.67 5.79 -3.69
C ASN A 128 -14.15 5.67 -4.10
N TRP A 129 -14.69 4.45 -4.01
CA TRP A 129 -16.12 4.17 -4.11
C TRP A 129 -16.74 4.15 -2.71
N TRP A 130 -17.83 4.89 -2.53
CA TRP A 130 -18.47 5.08 -1.22
C TRP A 130 -19.79 4.31 -1.07
N GLY A 131 -20.12 3.43 -2.02
CA GLY A 131 -21.39 2.67 -1.99
C GLY A 131 -22.55 3.34 -2.72
N ASP A 132 -22.40 4.58 -3.17
CA ASP A 132 -23.40 5.31 -3.95
C ASP A 132 -22.75 6.20 -5.03
N PRO A 133 -23.30 6.27 -6.27
CA PRO A 133 -22.76 7.11 -7.34
C PRO A 133 -22.70 8.61 -7.01
N SER A 134 -23.57 9.08 -6.11
CA SER A 134 -23.58 10.47 -5.65
C SER A 134 -22.45 10.81 -4.68
N GLY A 135 -21.62 9.82 -4.30
CA GLY A 135 -20.46 10.00 -3.43
C GLY A 135 -20.78 9.80 -1.94
N PRO A 136 -19.85 10.17 -1.05
CA PRO A 136 -20.01 9.95 0.39
C PRO A 136 -21.06 10.89 1.01
N GLY A 137 -21.68 10.44 2.10
CA GLY A 137 -22.52 11.25 2.98
C GLY A 137 -21.73 12.02 4.05
N GLY A 138 -22.42 12.47 5.10
CA GLY A 138 -21.79 13.18 6.23
C GLY A 138 -21.34 14.60 5.83
N SER A 139 -20.03 14.81 5.70
CA SER A 139 -19.48 16.06 5.15
C SER A 139 -19.60 16.14 3.62
N GLY A 140 -19.86 15.00 2.96
CA GLY A 140 -20.28 14.94 1.57
C GLY A 140 -21.79 15.11 1.41
N SER A 141 -22.24 15.31 0.17
CA SER A 141 -23.66 15.49 -0.17
C SER A 141 -24.30 14.24 -0.77
N GLY A 142 -23.57 13.13 -0.85
CA GLY A 142 -24.04 11.89 -1.46
C GLY A 142 -24.76 10.97 -0.47
N GLY A 143 -25.20 9.82 -0.98
CA GLY A 143 -25.90 8.78 -0.23
C GLY A 143 -25.02 7.62 0.24
N GLY A 144 -23.73 7.64 -0.08
CA GLY A 144 -22.78 6.60 0.32
C GLY A 144 -22.34 6.71 1.78
N ASP A 145 -21.38 5.87 2.16
CA ASP A 145 -20.76 5.87 3.48
C ASP A 145 -20.26 7.27 3.85
N GLU A 146 -20.50 7.66 5.10
CA GLU A 146 -20.25 9.01 5.55
C GLU A 146 -18.75 9.29 5.68
N VAL A 147 -18.37 10.55 5.45
CA VAL A 147 -17.03 11.05 5.78
C VAL A 147 -17.11 12.17 6.80
N SER A 148 -16.15 12.21 7.73
CA SER A 148 -16.03 13.33 8.66
C SER A 148 -15.50 14.61 7.97
N SER A 149 -15.40 15.69 8.74
CA SER A 149 -14.70 16.90 8.27
C SER A 149 -13.23 16.62 7.97
N ASN A 150 -12.62 17.42 7.09
CA ASN A 150 -11.20 17.31 6.69
C ASN A 150 -10.81 15.97 6.06
N VAL A 151 -11.75 15.35 5.36
CA VAL A 151 -11.50 14.28 4.39
C VAL A 151 -11.67 14.89 3.00
N ASP A 152 -10.63 14.82 2.18
CA ASP A 152 -10.67 15.22 0.78
C ASP A 152 -11.10 14.03 -0.08
N PHE A 153 -12.41 13.95 -0.35
CA PHE A 153 -13.04 12.91 -1.16
C PHE A 153 -13.30 13.35 -2.61
N ALA A 154 -12.57 14.36 -3.10
CA ALA A 154 -12.73 14.82 -4.48
C ALA A 154 -12.51 13.68 -5.49
N ASN A 155 -13.16 13.78 -6.66
CA ASN A 155 -13.05 12.78 -7.73
C ASN A 155 -13.35 11.36 -7.24
N TRP A 156 -14.38 11.17 -6.41
CA TRP A 156 -14.84 9.84 -6.03
C TRP A 156 -15.25 9.04 -7.27
N SER A 157 -15.17 7.72 -7.18
CA SER A 157 -15.68 6.84 -8.24
C SER A 157 -17.21 6.85 -8.21
N ASP A 158 -17.87 6.99 -9.37
CA ASP A 158 -19.32 6.92 -9.49
C ASP A 158 -19.83 5.48 -9.77
N GLN A 159 -18.91 4.52 -9.86
CA GLN A 159 -19.18 3.10 -10.02
C GLN A 159 -18.40 2.29 -8.97
N ALA A 160 -18.95 1.16 -8.55
CA ALA A 160 -18.22 0.20 -7.75
C ALA A 160 -16.98 -0.32 -8.53
N PRO A 161 -15.84 -0.53 -7.86
CA PRO A 161 -14.66 -1.07 -8.52
C PRO A 161 -14.93 -2.50 -9.01
N SER A 162 -14.64 -2.75 -10.28
CA SER A 162 -14.74 -4.08 -10.90
C SER A 162 -13.39 -4.77 -10.90
N LEU A 163 -12.48 -4.32 -11.77
CA LEU A 163 -11.08 -4.70 -11.77
C LEU A 163 -10.29 -3.60 -11.04
N VAL A 164 -9.38 -4.00 -10.16
CA VAL A 164 -8.48 -3.13 -9.42
C VAL A 164 -7.06 -3.59 -9.67
N LEU A 165 -6.17 -2.64 -9.94
CA LEU A 165 -4.74 -2.85 -10.09
C LEU A 165 -4.04 -1.78 -9.25
N SER A 166 -3.09 -2.18 -8.42
CA SER A 166 -2.30 -1.26 -7.60
C SER A 166 -0.85 -1.68 -7.54
N VAL A 167 0.08 -0.74 -7.67
CA VAL A 167 1.51 -0.94 -7.41
C VAL A 167 1.84 -0.68 -5.95
N GLY A 168 2.69 -1.51 -5.36
CA GLY A 168 3.05 -1.39 -3.95
C GLY A 168 3.98 -0.21 -3.64
N ARG A 169 4.51 0.47 -4.67
CA ARG A 169 5.42 1.62 -4.57
C ARG A 169 5.28 2.52 -5.80
N ASP A 170 5.20 3.83 -5.58
CA ASP A 170 5.18 4.82 -6.67
C ASP A 170 6.56 5.09 -7.25
N THR A 171 7.61 4.94 -6.44
CA THR A 171 8.99 5.15 -6.88
C THR A 171 9.93 4.16 -6.21
N VAL A 172 10.85 3.60 -7.00
CA VAL A 172 11.93 2.74 -6.53
C VAL A 172 13.28 3.32 -6.96
N TYR A 173 14.22 3.39 -6.01
CA TYR A 173 15.56 3.92 -6.25
C TYR A 173 16.54 2.76 -6.37
N VAL A 174 17.14 2.60 -7.55
CA VAL A 174 18.02 1.47 -7.85
C VAL A 174 19.34 2.00 -8.39
N SER A 175 20.46 1.53 -7.85
CA SER A 175 21.77 1.94 -8.34
C SER A 175 22.09 1.38 -9.73
N PRO A 176 22.80 2.12 -10.59
CA PRO A 176 23.21 1.60 -11.89
C PRO A 176 23.97 0.27 -11.77
N GLY A 177 23.53 -0.74 -12.51
CA GLY A 177 24.07 -2.10 -12.49
C GLY A 177 23.40 -3.04 -11.48
N GLU A 178 22.50 -2.53 -10.64
CA GLU A 178 21.75 -3.30 -9.66
C GLU A 178 20.33 -3.60 -10.15
N GLN A 179 19.68 -4.48 -9.41
CA GLN A 179 18.32 -4.94 -9.64
C GLN A 179 17.46 -4.75 -8.40
N ASP A 180 16.16 -4.60 -8.59
CA ASP A 180 15.17 -4.58 -7.52
C ASP A 180 13.89 -5.25 -8.02
N THR A 181 12.88 -5.36 -7.16
CA THR A 181 11.56 -5.86 -7.49
C THR A 181 10.53 -4.88 -6.96
N VAL A 182 9.38 -4.76 -7.63
CA VAL A 182 8.18 -4.09 -7.13
C VAL A 182 7.01 -5.06 -7.21
N LEU A 183 6.16 -5.09 -6.19
CA LEU A 183 4.93 -5.89 -6.23
C LEU A 183 3.80 -5.08 -6.84
N ALA A 184 3.03 -5.71 -7.70
CA ALA A 184 1.79 -5.19 -8.21
C ALA A 184 0.66 -6.18 -7.90
N PHE A 185 -0.47 -5.67 -7.45
CA PHE A 185 -1.59 -6.43 -6.94
C PHE A 185 -2.79 -6.21 -7.85
N VAL A 186 -3.50 -7.29 -8.18
CA VAL A 186 -4.70 -7.24 -9.02
C VAL A 186 -5.82 -8.04 -8.39
N GLN A 187 -7.03 -7.53 -8.48
CA GLN A 187 -8.23 -8.26 -8.10
C GLN A 187 -9.43 -7.88 -8.97
N ASN A 188 -10.30 -8.86 -9.27
CA ASN A 188 -11.53 -8.65 -10.02
C ASN A 188 -12.74 -9.00 -9.14
N TRP A 189 -13.46 -7.98 -8.67
CA TRP A 189 -14.59 -8.14 -7.76
C TRP A 189 -15.87 -8.63 -8.46
N LEU A 190 -16.00 -8.43 -9.77
CA LEU A 190 -17.14 -8.97 -10.54
C LEU A 190 -16.92 -10.43 -10.96
N ALA A 191 -15.65 -10.84 -11.09
CA ALA A 191 -15.27 -12.22 -11.36
C ALA A 191 -14.05 -12.60 -10.49
N PRO A 192 -14.23 -12.95 -9.22
CA PRO A 192 -13.11 -13.22 -8.30
C PRO A 192 -12.21 -14.40 -8.69
N SER A 193 -12.72 -15.34 -9.49
CA SER A 193 -11.96 -16.46 -10.04
C SER A 193 -11.51 -16.23 -11.49
N ASP A 194 -11.40 -14.98 -11.93
CA ASP A 194 -11.02 -14.62 -13.28
C ASP A 194 -9.56 -14.95 -13.59
N VAL A 195 -9.23 -14.92 -14.89
CA VAL A 195 -7.86 -14.86 -15.38
C VAL A 195 -7.63 -13.45 -15.91
N VAL A 196 -6.49 -12.85 -15.58
CA VAL A 196 -6.16 -11.49 -16.03
C VAL A 196 -4.91 -11.53 -16.90
N SER A 197 -4.99 -10.88 -18.06
CA SER A 197 -3.80 -10.55 -18.85
C SER A 197 -3.07 -9.39 -18.18
N PHE A 198 -1.82 -9.62 -17.81
CA PHE A 198 -0.98 -8.67 -17.10
C PHE A 198 0.19 -8.27 -17.99
N THR A 199 0.18 -7.05 -18.51
CA THR A 199 1.19 -6.52 -19.43
C THR A 199 2.06 -5.51 -18.71
N VAL A 200 3.38 -5.75 -18.69
CA VAL A 200 4.35 -4.83 -18.08
C VAL A 200 5.27 -4.28 -19.15
N THR A 201 5.37 -2.95 -19.21
CA THR A 201 6.20 -2.22 -20.17
C THR A 201 6.95 -1.11 -19.46
N ASP A 202 8.04 -0.62 -20.05
CA ASP A 202 8.75 0.54 -19.51
C ASP A 202 9.35 1.38 -20.63
N THR A 203 9.76 2.61 -20.29
CA THR A 203 10.25 3.58 -21.27
C THR A 203 11.69 3.35 -21.71
N GLU A 204 12.52 2.72 -20.86
CA GLU A 204 13.98 2.61 -21.08
C GLU A 204 14.48 1.16 -21.27
N GLY A 205 13.60 0.15 -21.18
CA GLY A 205 13.97 -1.26 -21.30
C GLY A 205 14.68 -1.83 -20.07
N TRP A 206 14.37 -1.31 -18.88
CA TRP A 206 14.96 -1.70 -17.58
C TRP A 206 14.21 -2.86 -16.92
N LEU A 207 13.22 -3.45 -17.58
CA LEU A 207 12.46 -4.58 -17.04
C LEU A 207 13.15 -5.93 -17.32
N SER A 208 13.23 -6.76 -16.29
CA SER A 208 13.71 -8.15 -16.40
C SER A 208 12.63 -9.11 -16.90
N ASN A 209 11.35 -8.75 -16.73
CA ASN A 209 10.19 -9.57 -17.06
C ASN A 209 9.08 -8.78 -17.77
N ALA A 210 9.48 -7.97 -18.76
CA ALA A 210 8.57 -7.24 -19.64
C ALA A 210 7.67 -8.18 -20.46
N GLY A 211 6.54 -7.64 -20.91
CA GLY A 211 5.57 -8.33 -21.74
C GLY A 211 4.35 -8.82 -20.96
N THR A 212 3.52 -9.61 -21.64
CA THR A 212 2.22 -10.07 -21.15
C THR A 212 2.32 -11.47 -20.54
N SER A 213 1.77 -11.64 -19.33
CA SER A 213 1.51 -12.94 -18.71
C SER A 213 0.02 -13.09 -18.41
N LEU A 214 -0.42 -14.31 -18.14
CA LEU A 214 -1.75 -14.58 -17.59
C LEU A 214 -1.60 -14.90 -16.11
N GLU A 215 -2.39 -14.24 -15.27
CA GLU A 215 -2.45 -14.47 -13.83
C GLU A 215 -3.83 -15.02 -13.47
N ASN A 216 -3.86 -16.12 -12.70
CA ASN A 216 -5.12 -16.63 -12.14
C ASN A 216 -5.40 -15.91 -10.83
N LEU A 217 -6.60 -15.37 -10.67
CA LEU A 217 -7.00 -14.73 -9.43
C LEU A 217 -7.47 -15.75 -8.40
N ASP A 218 -6.98 -15.61 -7.18
CA ASP A 218 -7.61 -16.23 -6.02
C ASP A 218 -8.90 -15.48 -5.68
N VAL A 219 -9.96 -16.22 -5.36
CA VAL A 219 -11.29 -15.66 -5.12
C VAL A 219 -11.32 -14.66 -3.96
N ASP A 220 -10.49 -14.87 -2.94
CA ASP A 220 -10.48 -14.05 -1.75
C ASP A 220 -9.30 -13.07 -1.74
N LEU A 221 -8.20 -13.42 -2.42
CA LEU A 221 -6.90 -12.73 -2.30
C LEU A 221 -6.44 -12.05 -3.60
N GLY A 222 -7.06 -12.35 -4.74
CA GLY A 222 -6.60 -11.92 -6.06
C GLY A 222 -5.25 -12.50 -6.44
N ALA A 223 -4.41 -11.72 -7.13
CA ALA A 223 -3.06 -12.12 -7.53
C ALA A 223 -2.05 -11.00 -7.31
N ALA A 224 -0.83 -11.38 -6.93
CA ALA A 224 0.31 -10.48 -6.81
C ALA A 224 1.37 -10.91 -7.83
N ARG A 225 1.89 -9.95 -8.59
CA ARG A 225 2.98 -10.17 -9.54
C ARG A 225 4.20 -9.36 -9.13
N SER A 226 5.35 -10.04 -9.09
CA SER A 226 6.64 -9.38 -8.98
C SER A 226 7.05 -8.79 -10.33
N VAL A 227 7.32 -7.49 -10.35
CA VAL A 227 7.91 -6.75 -11.47
C VAL A 227 9.37 -6.54 -11.17
N GLY A 228 10.24 -7.27 -11.87
CA GLY A 228 11.68 -7.19 -11.65
C GLY A 228 12.29 -6.10 -12.51
N VAL A 229 13.05 -5.20 -11.89
CA VAL A 229 13.73 -4.09 -12.54
C VAL A 229 15.24 -4.30 -12.50
N THR A 230 15.95 -3.90 -13.54
CA THR A 230 17.39 -4.00 -13.67
C THR A 230 17.89 -2.73 -14.33
N VAL A 231 18.48 -1.84 -13.54
CA VAL A 231 19.02 -0.58 -14.05
C VAL A 231 20.35 -0.87 -14.71
N PRO A 232 20.55 -0.56 -16.01
CA PRO A 232 21.82 -0.79 -16.69
C PRO A 232 22.98 -0.07 -15.96
N GLY A 233 24.16 -0.69 -15.89
CA GLY A 233 25.36 -0.05 -15.32
C GLY A 233 25.79 1.23 -16.06
N SER A 234 25.31 1.42 -17.29
CA SER A 234 25.52 2.62 -18.10
C SER A 234 24.45 3.71 -17.88
N ALA A 235 23.42 3.46 -17.07
CA ALA A 235 22.37 4.44 -16.81
C ALA A 235 22.97 5.69 -16.15
N ALA A 236 22.61 6.86 -16.65
CA ALA A 236 23.07 8.11 -16.07
C ALA A 236 22.46 8.30 -14.67
N PRO A 237 23.19 8.87 -13.70
CA PRO A 237 22.61 9.21 -12.40
C PRO A 237 21.40 10.12 -12.56
N ALA A 238 20.35 9.87 -11.77
CA ALA A 238 19.05 10.53 -11.81
C ALA A 238 18.25 10.36 -13.11
N SER A 239 18.70 9.53 -14.06
CA SER A 239 17.82 9.06 -15.13
C SER A 239 16.70 8.18 -14.56
N SER A 240 15.61 8.05 -15.30
CA SER A 240 14.46 7.29 -14.85
C SER A 240 13.81 6.49 -15.97
N SER A 241 13.16 5.40 -15.59
CA SER A 241 12.24 4.65 -16.45
C SER A 241 10.86 4.64 -15.82
N VAL A 242 9.84 4.99 -16.58
CA VAL A 242 8.45 4.86 -16.15
C VAL A 242 8.00 3.46 -16.52
N VAL A 243 7.64 2.66 -15.52
CA VAL A 243 7.08 1.33 -15.70
C VAL A 243 5.56 1.46 -15.70
N SER A 244 4.93 0.98 -16.76
CA SER A 244 3.48 0.90 -16.92
C SER A 244 3.02 -0.56 -16.85
N ILE A 245 2.00 -0.80 -16.05
CA ILE A 245 1.38 -2.09 -15.84
C ILE A 245 -0.07 -2.00 -16.26
N GLU A 246 -0.51 -2.88 -17.14
CA GLU A 246 -1.89 -3.01 -17.56
C GLU A 246 -2.44 -4.38 -17.16
N ALA A 247 -3.62 -4.38 -16.53
CA ALA A 247 -4.41 -5.56 -16.21
C ALA A 247 -5.69 -5.55 -17.06
N THR A 248 -5.93 -6.62 -17.80
CA THR A 248 -7.16 -6.82 -18.60
C THR A 248 -7.82 -8.13 -18.24
N SER A 249 -9.06 -8.08 -17.77
CA SER A 249 -9.87 -9.26 -17.47
C SER A 249 -10.07 -10.15 -18.71
N GLN A 250 -9.99 -11.48 -18.54
CA GLN A 250 -10.31 -12.43 -19.61
C GLN A 250 -11.79 -12.73 -19.69
N SER A 251 -12.53 -12.64 -18.58
CA SER A 251 -13.99 -12.79 -18.55
C SER A 251 -14.74 -11.56 -19.07
N ASP A 252 -14.20 -10.36 -18.89
CA ASP A 252 -14.70 -9.11 -19.47
C ASP A 252 -13.54 -8.27 -20.03
N PRO A 253 -13.18 -8.40 -21.32
CA PRO A 253 -12.08 -7.66 -21.93
C PRO A 253 -12.27 -6.14 -21.97
N THR A 254 -13.42 -5.60 -21.57
CA THR A 254 -13.62 -4.15 -21.41
C THR A 254 -13.16 -3.65 -20.05
N ALA A 255 -13.02 -4.54 -19.06
CA ALA A 255 -12.44 -4.24 -17.76
C ALA A 255 -10.91 -4.22 -17.88
N VAL A 256 -10.39 -3.02 -18.13
CA VAL A 256 -8.96 -2.72 -18.22
C VAL A 256 -8.58 -1.73 -17.11
N ARG A 257 -7.43 -1.96 -16.46
CA ARG A 257 -6.82 -1.03 -15.52
C ARG A 257 -5.35 -0.85 -15.83
N VAL A 258 -4.85 0.36 -15.60
CA VAL A 258 -3.45 0.71 -15.79
C VAL A 258 -2.97 1.42 -14.54
N ASP A 259 -1.79 1.04 -14.08
CA ASP A 259 -1.07 1.71 -13.01
C ASP A 259 0.42 1.81 -13.37
N SER A 260 1.16 2.66 -12.68
CA SER A 260 2.55 2.93 -13.02
C SER A 260 3.40 3.28 -11.81
N PHE A 261 4.70 3.01 -11.92
CA PHE A 261 5.68 3.48 -10.96
C PHE A 261 6.95 3.93 -11.69
N VAL A 262 7.78 4.70 -10.98
CA VAL A 262 9.03 5.22 -11.53
C VAL A 262 10.22 4.46 -10.95
N VAL A 263 11.09 3.98 -11.82
CA VAL A 263 12.43 3.50 -11.44
C VAL A 263 13.40 4.65 -11.61
N MET A 264 14.03 5.10 -10.53
CA MET A 264 15.04 6.15 -10.55
C MET A 264 16.44 5.54 -10.41
N ALA A 265 17.30 5.78 -11.40
CA ALA A 265 18.72 5.44 -11.31
C ALA A 265 19.37 6.33 -10.26
N TYR A 266 19.74 5.76 -9.11
CA TYR A 266 20.19 6.51 -7.95
C TYR A 266 21.60 6.11 -7.51
N MET A 267 22.49 7.08 -7.41
CA MET A 267 23.80 6.89 -6.78
C MET A 267 23.72 7.42 -5.34
N PRO A 268 23.64 6.56 -4.31
CA PRO A 268 23.69 7.01 -2.94
C PRO A 268 24.97 7.78 -2.69
N THR A 269 24.82 9.00 -2.15
CA THR A 269 25.97 9.76 -1.64
C THR A 269 25.97 9.56 -0.14
N LEU A 270 26.98 8.86 0.38
CA LEU A 270 27.19 8.79 1.82
C LEU A 270 27.57 10.19 2.33
N THR A 271 26.66 10.84 3.04
CA THR A 271 26.86 12.20 3.57
C THR A 271 27.49 12.20 4.95
N GLU A 272 27.10 11.26 5.83
CA GLU A 272 27.59 11.19 7.19
C GLU A 272 27.53 9.75 7.73
N ILE A 273 28.50 9.39 8.58
CA ILE A 273 28.42 8.23 9.47
C ILE A 273 28.54 8.78 10.89
N VAL A 274 27.45 8.71 11.66
CA VAL A 274 27.44 9.11 13.07
C VAL A 274 27.60 7.88 13.94
N ILE A 275 28.66 7.85 14.76
CA ILE A 275 28.87 6.81 15.78
C ILE A 275 28.74 7.48 17.15
N THR A 276 27.64 7.22 17.86
CA THR A 276 27.40 7.70 19.24
C THR A 276 27.44 6.53 20.22
N PRO A 277 28.59 6.21 20.83
CA PRO A 277 28.61 5.23 21.91
C PRO A 277 27.97 5.82 23.17
N ASP A 278 27.07 5.08 23.83
CA ASP A 278 26.49 5.48 25.13
C ASP A 278 27.56 5.59 26.23
N THR A 279 28.61 4.76 26.17
CA THR A 279 29.83 4.91 26.98
C THR A 279 30.96 4.05 26.39
N LEU A 280 32.20 4.52 26.51
CA LEU A 280 33.40 3.78 26.13
C LEU A 280 34.45 3.90 27.26
N SER A 281 35.03 2.78 27.67
CA SER A 281 36.15 2.74 28.61
C SER A 281 37.39 2.17 27.91
N ILE A 282 38.52 2.88 27.99
CA ILE A 282 39.81 2.50 27.40
C ILE A 282 40.93 2.66 28.45
N GLU A 283 41.86 1.71 28.48
CA GLU A 283 43.03 1.74 29.38
C GLU A 283 44.18 2.58 28.79
N ILE A 284 45.12 3.00 29.64
CA ILE A 284 46.27 3.80 29.23
C ILE A 284 47.17 2.95 28.33
N GLY A 285 47.32 3.37 27.06
CA GLY A 285 48.14 2.69 26.04
C GLY A 285 47.33 1.86 25.06
N ASP A 286 46.01 1.72 25.26
CA ASP A 286 45.15 0.96 24.37
C ASP A 286 44.74 1.77 23.14
N SER A 287 44.65 1.09 21.99
CA SER A 287 44.05 1.62 20.77
C SER A 287 42.74 0.90 20.47
N ARG A 288 41.75 1.61 19.94
CA ARG A 288 40.49 1.05 19.44
C ARG A 288 40.23 1.53 18.02
N MET A 289 39.73 0.63 17.20
CA MET A 289 39.35 0.87 15.80
C MET A 289 37.83 0.73 15.70
N PHE A 290 37.17 1.76 15.18
CA PHE A 290 35.77 1.68 14.78
C PHE A 290 35.73 1.37 13.29
N VAL A 291 34.97 0.35 12.93
CA VAL A 291 34.73 0.01 11.52
C VAL A 291 33.28 0.29 11.24
N ALA A 292 33.04 1.26 10.36
CA ALA A 292 31.76 1.43 9.72
C ALA A 292 31.92 1.00 8.27
N THR A 293 31.17 -0.02 7.87
CA THR A 293 31.05 -0.42 6.48
C THR A 293 29.73 0.14 5.95
N GLY A 294 29.82 1.17 5.11
CA GLY A 294 28.72 1.52 4.22
C GLY A 294 28.67 0.52 3.06
N ARG A 295 27.46 0.24 2.57
CA ARG A 295 27.26 -0.37 1.25
C ARG A 295 26.68 0.70 0.34
#